data_AF-A0A1Y4V654-F1
#
_entry.id   AF-A0A1Y4V654-F1
#
_cell.length_a   1.000
_cell.length_b   1.000
_cell.length_c   1.000
_cell.angle_alpha   90.00
_cell.angle_beta   90.00
_cell.angle_gamma   90.00
#
_symmetry.space_group_name_H-M   'P 1'
#
loop_
_entity.id
_entity.type
_entity.pdbx_description
1 polymer ?
#
loop_
_entity_poly.entity_id
_entity_poly.type
_entity_poly.pdbx_seq_one_letter_code
_entity_poly.pdbx_strand_id
1 'polypeptide(L)'
;MLETAPHKLQIQVITPEENDEYNRPIPGTGGESWQDVTDCFCHDNSQQKEVSVNGERWVYNYHVVYEGKKIVLGSHIRCLDAEGNTVGEGDVKKNAECYSEEFEGRCDIWV
;
A
#
# COMPACT_ATOMS: atom_id res chain seq x y z
N MET A 1 16.69 5.91 -10.34
CA MET A 1 15.83 7.04 -10.74
C MET A 1 14.72 6.51 -11.64
N LEU A 2 13.51 6.34 -11.09
CA LEU A 2 12.31 6.11 -11.86
C LEU A 2 12.00 7.38 -12.66
N GLU A 3 12.35 7.41 -13.95
CA GLU A 3 12.39 8.65 -14.73
C GLU A 3 11.02 9.36 -14.86
N THR A 4 9.89 8.71 -14.52
CA THR A 4 8.56 9.36 -14.41
C THR A 4 7.55 8.59 -13.52
N ALA A 5 7.74 8.45 -12.19
CA ALA A 5 6.69 7.88 -11.32
C ALA A 5 5.51 8.86 -11.17
N PRO A 6 4.35 8.63 -11.81
CA PRO A 6 3.30 9.64 -11.90
C PRO A 6 2.41 9.71 -10.66
N HIS A 7 2.52 8.75 -9.75
CA HIS A 7 1.64 8.62 -8.60
C HIS A 7 2.40 8.69 -7.28
N LYS A 8 1.68 9.06 -6.22
CA LYS A 8 2.16 9.01 -4.84
C LYS A 8 1.50 7.86 -4.09
N LEU A 9 2.31 6.99 -3.51
CA LEU A 9 1.85 5.87 -2.69
C LEU A 9 1.65 6.32 -1.25
N GLN A 10 0.46 6.07 -0.72
CA GLN A 10 0.13 6.27 0.69
C GLN A 10 -0.32 4.97 1.33
N ILE A 11 0.01 4.81 2.60
CA ILE A 11 -0.45 3.70 3.44
C ILE A 11 -1.41 4.23 4.49
N GLN A 12 -2.47 3.48 4.76
CA GLN A 12 -3.39 3.78 5.85
C GLN A 12 -2.72 3.39 7.18
N VAL A 13 -2.70 4.33 8.11
CA VAL A 13 -2.21 4.15 9.48
C VAL A 13 -3.40 4.27 10.41
N ILE A 14 -3.68 3.18 11.13
CA ILE A 14 -4.72 3.12 12.15
C ILE A 14 -4.06 3.37 13.50
N THR A 15 -4.35 4.52 14.09
CA THR A 15 -3.92 4.86 15.45
C THR A 15 -4.98 4.32 16.42
N PRO A 16 -4.63 3.37 17.31
CA PRO A 16 -5.57 2.90 18.33
C PRO A 16 -5.92 4.03 19.30
N GLU A 17 -7.11 3.98 19.88
CA GLU A 17 -7.49 4.90 20.96
C GLU A 17 -6.55 4.70 22.16
N GLU A 18 -6.08 5.80 22.74
CA GLU A 18 -5.34 5.79 23.99
C GLU A 18 -6.28 5.39 25.13
N ASN A 19 -5.73 4.69 26.12
CA ASN A 19 -6.46 4.34 27.33
C ASN A 19 -6.13 5.31 28.46
N ASP A 20 -7.12 5.73 29.23
CA ASP A 20 -6.91 6.50 30.46
C ASP A 20 -6.30 5.64 31.59
N GLU A 21 -6.09 6.26 32.75
CA GLU A 21 -5.55 5.59 33.96
C GLU A 21 -6.40 4.40 34.46
N TYR A 22 -7.65 4.27 33.98
CA TYR A 22 -8.57 3.18 34.28
C TYR A 22 -8.70 2.17 33.13
N ASN A 23 -7.80 2.24 32.15
CA ASN A 23 -7.79 1.40 30.95
C ASN A 23 -9.03 1.58 30.05
N ARG A 24 -9.69 2.74 30.07
CA ARG A 24 -10.85 3.04 29.21
C ARG A 24 -10.41 3.83 27.97
N PRO A 25 -10.93 3.53 26.76
CA PRO A 25 -10.57 4.26 25.55
C PRO A 25 -10.99 5.73 25.67
N ILE A 26 -10.09 6.63 25.32
CA ILE A 26 -10.31 8.07 25.29
C ILE A 26 -10.81 8.44 23.89
N PRO A 27 -12.08 8.86 23.73
CA PRO A 27 -12.64 9.15 22.42
C PRO A 27 -11.87 10.31 21.76
N GLY A 28 -11.53 10.14 20.48
CA GLY A 28 -10.82 11.15 19.68
C GLY A 28 -9.30 11.11 19.78
N THR A 29 -8.72 10.15 20.51
CA THR A 29 -7.26 9.89 20.51
C THR A 29 -6.84 8.90 19.42
N GLY A 30 -7.75 8.03 19.02
CA GLY A 30 -7.59 7.13 17.88
C GLY A 30 -8.05 7.75 16.56
N GLY A 31 -7.69 7.13 15.44
CA GLY A 31 -8.15 7.56 14.13
C GLY A 31 -7.46 6.88 12.97
N GLU A 32 -7.99 7.13 11.78
CA GLU A 32 -7.41 6.69 10.51
C GLU A 32 -6.70 7.87 9.85
N SER A 33 -5.46 7.66 9.45
CA SER A 33 -4.67 8.67 8.74
C SER A 33 -3.96 8.03 7.55
N TRP A 34 -3.55 8.86 6.60
CA TRP A 34 -2.79 8.42 5.43
C TRP A 34 -1.38 8.96 5.53
N GLN A 35 -0.40 8.08 5.39
CA GLN A 35 1.01 8.44 5.42
C GLN A 35 1.62 8.28 4.03
N ASP A 36 2.30 9.33 3.56
CA ASP A 36 3.12 9.29 2.35
C ASP A 36 4.27 8.31 2.51
N VAL A 37 4.36 7.35 1.58
CA VAL A 37 5.43 6.35 1.56
C VAL A 37 6.54 6.78 0.59
N THR A 38 6.20 6.90 -0.69
CA THR A 38 7.14 7.15 -1.79
C THR A 38 6.36 7.40 -3.08
N ASP A 39 7.06 7.74 -4.16
CA ASP A 39 6.47 7.80 -5.49
C ASP A 39 6.36 6.39 -6.08
N CYS A 40 5.29 6.12 -6.83
CA CYS A 40 5.00 4.80 -7.37
C CYS A 40 4.49 4.84 -8.81
N PHE A 41 4.54 3.68 -9.44
CA PHE A 41 3.83 3.38 -10.67
C PHE A 41 2.68 2.44 -10.35
N CYS A 42 1.45 2.90 -10.62
CA CYS A 42 0.26 2.06 -10.52
C CYS A 42 -0.17 1.70 -11.94
N HIS A 43 -0.13 0.41 -12.26
CA HIS A 43 -0.75 -0.12 -13.47
C HIS A 43 -2.16 -0.58 -13.12
N ASP A 44 -3.16 0.17 -13.61
CA ASP A 44 -4.54 -0.31 -13.65
C ASP A 44 -4.60 -1.52 -14.58
N ASN A 45 -4.84 -2.69 -14.00
CA ASN A 45 -5.16 -3.88 -14.76
C ASN A 45 -6.68 -4.01 -14.79
N SER A 46 -7.35 -3.20 -15.61
CA SER A 46 -8.80 -3.32 -15.90
C SER A 46 -9.21 -4.77 -16.24
N GLN A 47 -8.27 -5.59 -16.72
CA GLN A 47 -8.41 -7.04 -16.80
C GLN A 47 -8.04 -7.66 -15.46
N GLN A 48 -9.03 -7.84 -14.58
CA GLN A 48 -8.97 -8.63 -13.35
C GLN A 48 -8.06 -9.85 -13.52
N LYS A 49 -6.88 -9.82 -12.89
CA LYS A 49 -5.91 -10.93 -13.00
C LYS A 49 -6.04 -11.82 -11.78
N GLU A 50 -6.13 -13.12 -12.03
CA GLU A 50 -6.21 -14.13 -10.99
C GLU A 50 -4.82 -14.65 -10.63
N VAL A 51 -4.43 -14.55 -9.37
CA VAL A 51 -3.23 -15.17 -8.82
C VAL A 51 -3.60 -16.12 -7.71
N SER A 52 -2.92 -17.27 -7.68
CA SER A 52 -2.99 -18.18 -6.55
C SER A 52 -1.97 -17.75 -5.50
N VAL A 53 -2.44 -17.36 -4.32
CA VAL A 53 -1.60 -17.07 -3.14
C VAL A 53 -1.96 -18.11 -2.09
N ASN A 54 -0.99 -18.93 -1.67
CA ASN A 54 -1.18 -20.00 -0.69
C ASN A 54 -2.31 -21.01 -0.99
N GLY A 55 -2.64 -21.21 -2.28
CA GLY A 55 -3.71 -22.12 -2.72
C GLY A 55 -5.09 -21.47 -2.85
N GLU A 56 -5.25 -20.21 -2.43
CA GLU A 56 -6.46 -19.42 -2.63
C GLU A 56 -6.32 -18.57 -3.90
N ARG A 57 -7.39 -18.49 -4.69
CA ARG A 57 -7.43 -17.72 -5.94
C ARG A 57 -7.90 -16.30 -5.62
N TRP A 58 -7.07 -15.32 -5.92
CA TRP A 58 -7.32 -13.92 -5.65
C TRP A 58 -7.34 -13.13 -6.95
N VAL A 59 -8.27 -12.19 -7.04
CA VAL A 59 -8.32 -11.19 -8.10
C VAL A 59 -7.70 -9.92 -7.56
N TYR A 60 -6.75 -9.34 -8.29
CA TYR A 60 -6.25 -7.99 -8.05
C TYR A 60 -6.60 -7.10 -9.23
N ASN A 61 -6.72 -5.80 -8.95
CA ASN A 61 -7.02 -4.79 -9.96
C ASN A 61 -5.79 -3.92 -10.25
N TYR A 62 -4.87 -3.80 -9.29
CA TYR A 62 -3.74 -2.90 -9.38
C TYR A 62 -2.42 -3.63 -9.13
N HIS A 63 -1.43 -3.31 -9.97
CA HIS A 63 -0.03 -3.67 -9.74
C HIS A 63 0.75 -2.39 -9.48
N VAL A 64 1.34 -2.28 -8.30
CA VAL A 64 2.05 -1.08 -7.86
C VAL A 64 3.53 -1.40 -7.68
N VAL A 65 4.36 -0.59 -8.34
CA VAL A 65 5.82 -0.67 -8.28
C VAL A 65 6.36 0.59 -7.62
N TYR A 66 7.20 0.44 -6.61
CA TYR A 66 7.75 1.57 -5.86
C TYR A 66 9.17 1.30 -5.38
N GLU A 67 9.91 2.36 -5.06
CA GLU A 67 11.24 2.26 -4.44
C GLU A 67 11.12 2.58 -2.93
N GLY A 68 11.56 1.66 -2.07
CA GLY A 68 11.49 1.85 -0.63
C GLY A 68 11.54 0.56 0.20
N LYS A 69 10.90 0.62 1.37
CA LYS A 69 10.81 -0.52 2.30
C LYS A 69 9.60 -1.38 1.97
N LYS A 70 9.73 -2.68 2.22
CA LYS A 70 8.65 -3.65 2.06
C LYS A 70 7.41 -3.27 2.87
N ILE A 71 6.29 -3.09 2.20
CA ILE A 71 4.96 -2.93 2.81
C ILE A 71 4.44 -4.31 3.27
N VAL A 72 3.82 -4.32 4.45
CA VAL A 72 3.30 -5.53 5.11
C VAL A 72 2.05 -6.04 4.37
N LEU A 73 1.87 -7.37 4.35
CA LEU A 73 0.66 -7.98 3.78
C LEU A 73 -0.57 -7.55 4.58
N GLY A 74 -1.66 -7.24 3.89
CA GLY A 74 -2.89 -6.74 4.50
C GLY A 74 -2.87 -5.25 4.85
N SER A 75 -1.76 -4.54 4.65
CA SER A 75 -1.76 -3.08 4.73
C SER A 75 -2.67 -2.48 3.66
N HIS A 76 -3.51 -1.53 4.05
CA HIS A 76 -4.37 -0.79 3.13
C HIS A 76 -3.59 0.38 2.53
N ILE A 77 -3.56 0.48 1.20
CA ILE A 77 -2.77 1.47 0.46
C ILE A 77 -3.63 2.15 -0.59
N ARG A 78 -3.23 3.37 -0.97
CA ARG A 78 -3.78 4.08 -2.13
C ARG A 78 -2.69 4.75 -2.95
N CYS A 79 -2.94 4.86 -4.24
CA CYS A 79 -2.12 5.62 -5.19
C CYS A 79 -2.88 6.89 -5.57
N LEU A 80 -2.23 8.03 -5.41
CA LEU A 80 -2.76 9.34 -5.80
C LEU A 80 -2.10 9.83 -7.08
N ASP A 81 -2.86 10.42 -7.99
CA ASP A 81 -2.31 11.14 -9.14
C ASP A 81 -1.70 12.50 -8.75
N ALA A 82 -1.16 13.21 -9.74
CA ALA A 82 -0.58 14.54 -9.55
C ALA A 82 -1.63 15.60 -9.10
N GLU A 83 -2.91 15.35 -9.30
CA GLU A 83 -4.03 16.20 -8.88
C GLU A 83 -4.55 15.82 -7.48
N GLY A 84 -4.07 14.70 -6.92
CA GLY A 84 -4.46 14.17 -5.61
C GLY A 84 -5.67 13.24 -5.64
N ASN A 85 -6.12 12.78 -6.82
CA ASN A 85 -7.22 11.82 -6.92
C ASN A 85 -6.70 10.39 -6.73
N THR A 86 -7.50 9.54 -6.09
CA THR A 86 -7.20 8.12 -5.95
C THR A 86 -7.36 7.41 -7.30
N VAL A 87 -6.26 6.87 -7.83
CA VAL A 87 -6.22 6.09 -9.08
C VAL A 87 -6.15 4.58 -8.84
N GLY A 88 -5.91 4.16 -7.60
CA GLY A 88 -5.94 2.77 -7.18
C GLY A 88 -5.88 2.65 -5.67
N GLU A 89 -6.65 1.75 -5.09
CA GLU A 89 -6.77 1.55 -3.64
C GLU A 89 -7.09 0.08 -3.35
N GLY A 90 -6.55 -0.44 -2.26
CA GLY A 90 -6.88 -1.78 -1.77
C GLY A 90 -5.93 -2.26 -0.68
N ASP A 91 -6.10 -3.52 -0.27
CA ASP A 91 -5.18 -4.17 0.66
C ASP A 91 -4.10 -4.95 -0.08
N VAL A 92 -2.86 -4.84 0.38
CA VAL A 92 -1.73 -5.59 -0.18
C VAL A 92 -1.94 -7.09 -0.01
N LYS A 93 -2.33 -7.78 -1.08
CA LYS A 93 -2.54 -9.24 -1.08
C LYS A 93 -1.26 -10.01 -1.37
N LYS A 94 -0.34 -9.39 -2.12
CA LYS A 94 0.96 -9.98 -2.46
C LYS A 94 2.01 -8.89 -2.47
N ASN A 95 3.18 -9.17 -1.88
CA ASN A 95 4.36 -8.30 -1.89
C ASN A 95 5.57 -9.10 -2.41
N ALA A 96 5.43 -9.59 -3.65
CA ALA A 96 6.19 -10.72 -4.18
C ALA A 96 7.70 -10.53 -4.05
N GLU A 97 8.23 -9.37 -4.43
CA GLU A 97 9.66 -9.18 -4.56
C GLU A 97 10.00 -7.74 -4.16
N CYS A 98 10.74 -7.60 -3.06
CA CYS A 98 11.56 -6.41 -2.82
C CYS A 98 12.98 -6.89 -3.08
N TYR A 99 13.60 -6.45 -4.18
CA TYR A 99 14.94 -6.88 -4.53
C TYR A 99 15.90 -6.39 -3.45
N SER A 100 16.27 -7.26 -2.50
CA SER A 100 17.15 -6.89 -1.40
C SER A 100 18.60 -7.16 -1.77
N GLU A 101 19.43 -6.15 -1.50
CA GLU A 101 20.89 -6.13 -1.40
C GLU A 101 21.70 -5.80 -2.68
N GLU A 102 21.32 -6.23 -3.88
CA GLU A 102 22.13 -5.94 -5.10
C GLU A 102 21.49 -4.97 -6.11
N PHE A 103 20.16 -4.78 -6.07
CA PHE A 103 19.43 -3.92 -7.02
C PHE A 103 18.50 -2.98 -6.25
N GLU A 104 19.00 -1.78 -5.97
CA GLU A 104 18.29 -0.55 -5.55
C GLU A 104 16.76 -0.69 -5.26
N GLY A 105 16.40 -1.26 -4.11
CA GLY A 105 15.21 -0.91 -3.33
C GLY A 105 13.84 -0.98 -4.01
N ARG A 106 13.69 -1.64 -5.16
CA ARG A 106 12.40 -1.74 -5.87
C ARG A 106 11.54 -2.86 -5.29
N CYS A 107 10.29 -2.53 -5.01
CA CYS A 107 9.28 -3.44 -4.49
C CYS A 107 8.05 -3.47 -5.40
N ASP A 108 7.50 -4.68 -5.56
CA ASP A 108 6.28 -4.95 -6.30
C ASP A 108 5.17 -5.45 -5.38
N ILE A 109 4.01 -4.78 -5.43
CA ILE A 109 2.81 -5.18 -4.68
C ILE A 109 1.59 -5.31 -5.61
N TRP A 110 0.67 -6.19 -5.22
CA TRP A 110 -0.60 -6.39 -5.90
C TRP A 110 -1.75 -6.13 -4.93
N VAL A 111 -2.72 -5.38 -5.43
CA VAL A 111 -3.82 -4.77 -4.68
C VAL A 111 -5.13 -4.94 -5.41
#